data_AF-A0A3P5Y055-F1
#
_entry.id   AF-A0A3P5Y055-F1
#
_cell.length_a   1.000
_cell.length_b   1.000
_cell.length_c   1.000
_cell.angle_alpha   90.00
_cell.angle_beta   90.00
_cell.angle_gamma   90.00
#
_symmetry.space_group_name_H-M   'P 1'
#
loop_
_entity.id
_entity.type
_entity.pdbx_description
1 polymer ?
#
loop_
_entity_poly.entity_id
_entity_poly.type
_entity_poly.pdbx_seq_one_letter_code
_entity_poly.pdbx_strand_id
1 'polypeptide(L)'
;MSSDGIPFCLNSSNLLEGTNVFQSPFINRSSTVPEIAPHAGIYSFSLRWSEIKTLRLAMTHPYSLGFNLFRNPREKSSEKIVPLYDFLILANKSSSLVGVLISVENVAYLRGKQGIDVVKEVLYAFKEACCIDATKRVMIQSSNSPVLVDFKKQSPYEIVYQVEENVGDIVDSAIEEIKKFADAVVVSRRSVYSTSNFFLSGQTHLVEKLHKFNLPVYVKTFRNEFVSQPWDFFSDATVEINTYVAGAGVNGTITECEIQKEPVLDPQRPPSLHASG
;
A
#
# COMPACT_ATOMS: atom_id res chain seq x y z
N MET A 1 -6.45 -12.28 6.30
CA MET A 1 -7.39 -13.41 6.43
C MET A 1 -7.48 -13.84 7.88
N SER A 2 -8.68 -14.14 8.36
CA SER A 2 -8.89 -14.87 9.63
C SER A 2 -8.74 -16.39 9.43
N SER A 3 -8.68 -17.17 10.52
CA SER A 3 -8.55 -18.63 10.47
C SER A 3 -9.77 -19.32 9.84
N ASP A 4 -10.93 -18.69 9.88
CA ASP A 4 -12.20 -19.13 9.29
C ASP A 4 -12.44 -18.54 7.88
N GLY A 5 -11.40 -18.02 7.23
CA GLY A 5 -11.43 -17.67 5.81
C GLY A 5 -12.03 -16.30 5.49
N ILE A 6 -12.19 -15.39 6.46
CA ILE A 6 -12.73 -14.06 6.19
C ILE A 6 -11.61 -13.08 5.79
N PRO A 7 -11.69 -12.46 4.60
CA PRO A 7 -10.80 -11.35 4.23
C PRO A 7 -11.21 -10.07 4.95
N PHE A 8 -10.23 -9.32 5.44
CA PHE A 8 -10.43 -8.06 6.16
C PHE A 8 -9.26 -7.11 5.94
N CYS A 9 -9.49 -5.82 6.16
CA CYS A 9 -8.52 -4.76 5.89
C CYS A 9 -7.60 -4.56 7.10
N LEU A 10 -6.32 -4.90 6.92
CA LEU A 10 -5.24 -4.59 7.86
C LEU A 10 -3.92 -4.49 7.07
N ASN A 11 -2.97 -3.69 7.56
CA ASN A 11 -1.68 -3.45 6.91
C ASN A 11 -0.62 -4.51 7.24
N SER A 12 -0.90 -5.46 8.13
CA SER A 12 0.00 -6.54 8.50
C SER A 12 -0.81 -7.79 8.85
N SER A 13 -0.21 -8.97 8.66
CA SER A 13 -0.77 -10.23 9.16
C SER A 13 -0.48 -10.43 10.65
N ASN A 14 0.51 -9.73 11.21
CA ASN A 14 0.84 -9.74 12.63
C ASN A 14 -0.02 -8.71 13.36
N LEU A 15 -0.99 -9.14 14.16
CA LEU A 15 -1.93 -8.28 14.87
C LEU A 15 -1.24 -7.39 15.93
N LEU A 16 -0.01 -7.70 16.35
CA LEU A 16 0.78 -6.79 17.19
C LEU A 16 1.07 -5.47 16.46
N GLU A 17 1.08 -5.49 15.13
CA GLU A 17 1.26 -4.33 14.27
C GLU A 17 -0.12 -3.77 13.90
N GLY A 18 -0.51 -2.68 14.55
CA GLY A 18 -1.72 -1.94 14.16
C GLY A 18 -3.00 -2.32 14.90
N THR A 19 -2.94 -3.14 15.95
CA THR A 19 -4.11 -3.43 16.81
C THR A 19 -3.76 -3.43 18.30
N ASN A 20 -4.80 -3.44 19.15
CA ASN A 20 -4.64 -3.57 20.60
C ASN A 20 -4.54 -5.03 21.10
N VAL A 21 -4.18 -5.99 20.23
CA VAL A 21 -4.14 -7.43 20.59
C VAL A 21 -3.27 -7.72 21.81
N PHE A 22 -2.23 -6.92 22.05
CA PHE A 22 -1.34 -7.05 23.21
C PHE A 22 -2.09 -6.91 24.55
N GLN A 23 -3.17 -6.13 24.57
CA GLN A 23 -4.02 -5.90 25.75
C GLN A 23 -5.20 -6.87 25.82
N SER A 24 -5.24 -7.88 24.94
CA SER A 24 -6.33 -8.84 24.84
C SER A 24 -5.92 -10.23 25.39
N PRO A 25 -6.90 -11.11 25.69
CA PRO A 25 -6.60 -12.49 26.08
C PRO A 25 -5.84 -13.31 25.01
N PHE A 26 -5.76 -12.82 23.77
CA PHE A 26 -5.09 -13.51 22.67
C PHE A 26 -3.56 -13.37 22.70
N ILE A 27 -3.00 -12.58 23.63
CA ILE A 27 -1.54 -12.44 23.80
C ILE A 27 -0.82 -13.79 23.99
N ASN A 28 -1.50 -14.75 24.63
CA ASN A 28 -1.00 -16.11 24.86
C ASN A 28 -1.02 -17.00 23.61
N ARG A 29 -1.52 -16.52 22.47
CA ARG A 29 -1.52 -17.23 21.17
C ARG A 29 -0.38 -16.79 20.27
N SER A 30 0.67 -16.19 20.82
CA SER A 30 1.85 -15.84 20.06
C SER A 30 2.54 -17.09 19.50
N SER A 31 3.00 -17.01 18.25
CA SER A 31 3.70 -18.08 17.56
C SER A 31 4.77 -17.52 16.63
N THR A 32 5.73 -18.35 16.26
CA THR A 32 6.76 -18.00 15.26
C THR A 32 6.36 -18.60 13.92
N VAL A 33 6.36 -17.78 12.87
CA VAL A 33 6.13 -18.21 11.48
C VAL A 33 7.33 -17.75 10.65
N PRO A 34 8.39 -18.59 10.54
CA PRO A 34 9.65 -18.20 9.91
C PRO A 34 9.51 -17.76 8.46
N GLU A 35 8.50 -18.26 7.74
CA GLU A 35 8.21 -17.86 6.36
C GLU A 35 7.66 -16.43 6.23
N ILE A 36 7.23 -15.81 7.33
CA ILE A 36 6.66 -14.45 7.35
C ILE A 36 7.58 -13.48 8.11
N ALA A 37 8.04 -13.86 9.31
CA ALA A 37 8.90 -12.99 10.12
C ALA A 37 9.83 -13.81 11.03
N PRO A 38 11.01 -13.25 11.37
CA PRO A 38 11.98 -13.95 12.23
C PRO A 38 11.59 -13.98 13.72
N HIS A 39 10.66 -13.11 14.14
CA HIS A 39 10.22 -13.01 15.54
C HIS A 39 8.81 -13.54 15.73
N ALA A 40 8.50 -13.94 16.96
CA ALA A 40 7.16 -14.36 17.32
C ALA A 40 6.16 -13.20 17.18
N GLY A 41 4.99 -13.51 16.63
CA GLY A 41 3.89 -12.57 16.41
C GLY A 41 2.57 -13.17 16.86
N ILE A 42 1.49 -12.41 16.71
CA ILE A 42 0.12 -12.94 16.85
C ILE A 42 -0.54 -12.79 15.50
N TYR A 43 -0.59 -13.87 14.73
CA TYR A 43 -1.01 -13.78 13.35
C TYR A 43 -2.52 -13.86 13.17
N SER A 44 -3.07 -13.07 12.24
CA SER A 44 -4.50 -13.00 11.98
C SER A 44 -5.12 -14.35 11.63
N PHE A 45 -4.38 -15.18 10.90
CA PHE A 45 -4.83 -16.51 10.47
C PHE A 45 -4.86 -17.55 11.61
N SER A 46 -4.44 -17.18 12.83
CA SER A 46 -4.60 -18.01 14.03
C SER A 46 -5.87 -17.72 14.83
N LEU A 47 -6.61 -16.66 14.48
CA LEU A 47 -7.82 -16.22 15.16
C LEU A 47 -9.03 -16.26 14.22
N ARG A 48 -10.21 -16.60 14.75
CA ARG A 48 -11.47 -16.51 14.00
C ARG A 48 -11.88 -15.06 13.80
N TRP A 49 -12.69 -14.79 12.78
CA TRP A 49 -13.22 -13.44 12.57
C TRP A 49 -14.03 -12.93 13.77
N SER A 50 -14.75 -13.81 14.46
CA SER A 50 -15.50 -13.48 15.68
C SER A 50 -14.60 -12.99 16.82
N GLU A 51 -13.34 -13.40 16.87
CA GLU A 51 -12.32 -12.96 17.81
C GLU A 51 -11.69 -11.64 17.31
N ILE A 52 -11.27 -11.59 16.04
CA ILE A 52 -10.61 -10.42 15.43
C ILE A 52 -11.49 -9.16 15.51
N LYS A 53 -12.80 -9.27 15.25
CA LYS A 53 -13.72 -8.12 15.31
C LYS A 53 -13.86 -7.50 16.71
N THR A 54 -13.42 -8.20 17.76
CA THR A 54 -13.40 -7.66 19.13
C THR A 54 -12.21 -6.72 19.37
N LEU A 55 -11.15 -6.85 18.56
CA LEU A 55 -9.98 -5.99 18.60
C LEU A 55 -10.31 -4.59 18.08
N ARG A 56 -9.44 -3.64 18.42
CA ARG A 56 -9.46 -2.28 17.90
C ARG A 56 -8.16 -2.00 17.17
N LEU A 57 -8.26 -1.24 16.08
CA LEU A 57 -7.08 -0.69 15.43
C LEU A 57 -6.33 0.16 16.45
N ALA A 58 -5.01 0.04 16.47
CA ALA A 58 -4.13 0.86 17.28
C ALA A 58 -3.25 1.63 16.31
N MET A 59 -3.34 2.96 16.33
CA MET A 59 -2.54 3.77 15.41
C MET A 59 -1.06 3.60 15.70
N THR A 60 -0.33 3.13 14.69
CA THR A 60 1.12 3.00 14.73
C THR A 60 1.75 4.20 14.01
N HIS A 61 2.96 4.57 14.46
CA HIS A 61 3.74 5.60 13.80
C HIS A 61 5.12 5.03 13.48
N PRO A 62 5.57 5.09 12.21
CA PRO A 62 6.86 4.52 11.81
C PRO A 62 8.06 5.17 12.52
N TYR A 63 7.89 6.41 13.00
CA TYR A 63 8.89 7.19 13.74
C TYR A 63 8.54 7.39 15.23
N SER A 64 7.69 6.53 15.80
CA SER A 64 7.43 6.53 17.25
C SER A 64 8.71 6.26 18.03
N LEU A 65 9.46 5.25 17.63
CA LEU A 65 10.81 5.00 18.11
C LEU A 65 11.80 5.95 17.40
N GLY A 66 12.69 6.56 18.17
CA GLY A 66 13.73 7.47 17.68
C GLY A 66 13.32 8.95 17.64
N PHE A 67 12.07 9.27 17.25
CA PHE A 67 11.62 10.66 17.10
C PHE A 67 10.42 11.03 17.98
N ASN A 68 9.83 10.09 18.73
CA ASN A 68 8.65 10.33 19.59
C ASN A 68 7.47 10.99 18.84
N LEU A 69 7.32 10.66 17.56
CA LEU A 69 6.22 11.15 16.74
C LEU A 69 5.02 10.23 16.86
N PHE A 70 3.83 10.82 17.00
CA PHE A 70 2.57 10.11 17.15
C PHE A 70 1.54 10.67 16.16
N ARG A 71 0.90 9.79 15.41
CA ARG A 71 -0.22 10.15 14.52
C ARG A 71 -1.50 10.27 15.34
N ASN A 72 -2.28 11.31 15.04
CA ASN A 72 -3.61 11.58 15.59
C ASN A 72 -3.79 11.12 17.06
N PRO A 73 -3.09 11.74 18.03
CA PRO A 73 -3.06 11.27 19.41
C PRO A 73 -4.41 11.28 20.14
N ARG A 74 -5.48 11.82 19.53
CA ARG A 74 -6.85 11.81 20.08
C ARG A 74 -7.58 10.50 19.81
N GLU A 75 -7.27 9.78 18.72
CA GLU A 75 -8.00 8.58 18.27
C GLU A 75 -7.17 7.30 18.39
N LYS A 76 -6.35 7.17 19.45
CA LYS A 76 -5.31 6.13 19.56
C LYS A 76 -5.80 4.69 19.35
N SER A 77 -7.06 4.36 19.68
CA SER A 77 -7.58 2.98 19.57
C SER A 77 -9.11 2.86 19.47
N SER A 78 -9.80 3.73 18.74
CA SER A 78 -11.27 3.76 18.68
C SER A 78 -11.87 2.98 17.49
N GLU A 79 -11.08 2.73 16.45
CA GLU A 79 -11.60 2.22 15.18
C GLU A 79 -11.73 0.69 15.14
N LYS A 80 -12.75 0.23 14.41
CA LYS A 80 -13.06 -1.19 14.21
C LYS A 80 -12.34 -1.71 12.97
N ILE A 81 -11.88 -2.94 13.06
CA ILE A 81 -11.39 -3.69 11.90
C ILE A 81 -12.60 -4.02 11.01
N VAL A 82 -12.50 -3.71 9.72
CA VAL A 82 -13.58 -3.94 8.74
C VAL A 82 -13.27 -5.13 7.85
N PRO A 83 -14.27 -5.99 7.53
CA PRO A 83 -14.10 -7.02 6.54
C PRO A 83 -13.96 -6.39 5.15
N LEU A 84 -13.30 -7.09 4.23
CA LEU A 84 -13.06 -6.59 2.87
C LEU A 84 -14.38 -6.26 2.17
N TYR A 85 -15.40 -7.08 2.36
CA TYR A 85 -16.75 -6.86 1.84
C TYR A 85 -17.31 -5.47 2.22
N ASP A 86 -17.28 -5.11 3.50
CA ASP A 86 -17.80 -3.82 3.98
C ASP A 86 -16.97 -2.65 3.42
N PHE A 87 -15.64 -2.80 3.34
CA PHE A 87 -14.76 -1.82 2.71
C PHE A 87 -15.13 -1.59 1.24
N LEU A 88 -15.36 -2.66 0.48
CA LEU A 88 -15.73 -2.56 -0.94
C LEU A 88 -17.09 -1.88 -1.13
N ILE A 89 -18.07 -2.13 -0.25
CA ILE A 89 -19.36 -1.41 -0.27
C ILE A 89 -19.17 0.08 -0.02
N LEU A 90 -18.36 0.45 0.98
CA LEU A 90 -18.07 1.85 1.29
C LEU A 90 -17.36 2.53 0.11
N ALA A 91 -16.36 1.86 -0.46
CA ALA A 91 -15.63 2.37 -1.61
C ALA A 91 -16.54 2.55 -2.82
N ASN A 92 -17.48 1.63 -3.06
CA ASN A 92 -18.41 1.70 -4.17
C ASN A 92 -19.44 2.85 -4.02
N LYS A 93 -19.83 3.19 -2.78
CA LYS A 93 -20.76 4.30 -2.51
C LYS A 93 -20.12 5.68 -2.57
N SER A 94 -18.79 5.77 -2.45
CA SER A 94 -18.09 7.06 -2.47
C SER A 94 -18.00 7.64 -3.88
N SER A 95 -18.52 8.85 -4.11
CA SER A 95 -18.45 9.54 -5.40
C SER A 95 -17.07 10.16 -5.68
N SER A 96 -16.25 10.37 -4.66
CA SER A 96 -14.91 10.95 -4.80
C SER A 96 -13.83 9.93 -5.16
N LEU A 97 -14.11 8.64 -4.97
CA LEU A 97 -13.17 7.56 -5.27
C LEU A 97 -13.27 7.12 -6.72
N VAL A 98 -12.12 7.10 -7.40
CA VAL A 98 -11.98 6.62 -8.78
C VAL A 98 -11.68 5.11 -8.86
N GLY A 99 -11.35 4.47 -7.74
CA GLY A 99 -10.99 3.06 -7.71
C GLY A 99 -10.47 2.58 -6.37
N VAL A 100 -10.10 1.30 -6.32
CA VAL A 100 -9.51 0.62 -5.15
C VAL A 100 -8.25 -0.14 -5.54
N LEU A 101 -7.25 -0.12 -4.64
CA LEU A 101 -6.05 -0.94 -4.71
C LEU A 101 -6.06 -1.89 -3.52
N ILE A 102 -6.14 -3.20 -3.78
CA ILE A 102 -6.12 -4.23 -2.74
C ILE A 102 -4.78 -4.94 -2.75
N SER A 103 -4.00 -4.79 -1.68
CA SER A 103 -2.76 -5.55 -1.49
C SER A 103 -3.08 -6.89 -0.82
N VAL A 104 -2.52 -7.98 -1.36
CA VAL A 104 -2.61 -9.33 -0.80
C VAL A 104 -1.23 -9.87 -0.48
N GLU A 105 -1.07 -10.34 0.76
CA GLU A 105 0.20 -10.76 1.33
C GLU A 105 0.12 -12.18 1.89
N ASN A 106 1.29 -12.85 1.99
CA ASN A 106 1.43 -14.18 2.60
C ASN A 106 0.55 -15.28 1.97
N VAL A 107 0.09 -15.09 0.73
CA VAL A 107 -0.89 -15.99 0.08
C VAL A 107 -0.35 -17.42 -0.08
N ALA A 108 0.91 -17.59 -0.49
CA ALA A 108 1.51 -18.91 -0.64
C ALA A 108 1.56 -19.68 0.68
N TYR A 109 1.92 -19.00 1.78
CA TYR A 109 1.92 -19.58 3.12
C TYR A 109 0.49 -19.94 3.57
N LEU A 110 -0.46 -19.02 3.40
CA LEU A 110 -1.86 -19.25 3.78
C LEU A 110 -2.46 -20.45 3.04
N ARG A 111 -2.18 -20.57 1.75
CA ARG A 111 -2.64 -21.71 0.94
C ARG A 111 -1.96 -23.01 1.35
N GLY A 112 -0.63 -23.02 1.42
CA GLY A 112 0.16 -24.25 1.62
C GLY A 112 0.19 -24.76 3.06
N LYS A 113 0.10 -23.87 4.06
CA LYS A 113 0.25 -24.21 5.48
C LYS A 113 -1.03 -24.07 6.28
N GLN A 114 -1.91 -23.14 5.90
CA GLN A 114 -3.18 -22.90 6.61
C GLN A 114 -4.40 -23.45 5.87
N GLY A 115 -4.25 -23.90 4.62
CA GLY A 115 -5.37 -24.38 3.79
C GLY A 115 -6.36 -23.28 3.40
N ILE A 116 -5.95 -22.01 3.46
CA ILE A 116 -6.79 -20.84 3.17
C ILE A 116 -6.47 -20.36 1.75
N ASP A 117 -7.45 -20.43 0.84
CA ASP A 117 -7.29 -19.92 -0.52
C ASP A 117 -7.65 -18.43 -0.62
N VAL A 118 -6.67 -17.57 -0.36
CA VAL A 118 -6.85 -16.11 -0.36
C VAL A 118 -7.40 -15.59 -1.69
N VAL A 119 -6.98 -16.16 -2.83
CA VAL A 119 -7.42 -15.72 -4.16
C VAL A 119 -8.93 -15.91 -4.29
N LYS A 120 -9.40 -17.12 -3.97
CA LYS A 120 -10.83 -17.46 -3.99
C LYS A 120 -11.64 -16.54 -3.08
N GLU A 121 -11.22 -16.37 -1.83
CA GLU A 121 -12.00 -15.59 -0.85
C GLU A 121 -12.03 -14.09 -1.18
N VAL A 122 -10.93 -13.53 -1.71
CA VAL A 122 -10.90 -12.13 -2.17
C VAL A 122 -11.81 -11.93 -3.38
N LEU A 123 -11.73 -12.81 -4.39
CA LEU A 123 -12.59 -12.73 -5.57
C LEU A 123 -14.06 -12.94 -5.21
N TYR A 124 -14.35 -13.80 -4.24
CA TYR A 124 -15.70 -13.98 -3.72
C TYR A 124 -16.21 -12.68 -3.06
N ALA A 125 -15.40 -12.03 -2.21
CA ALA A 125 -15.77 -10.75 -1.61
C ALA A 125 -16.05 -9.65 -2.66
N PHE A 126 -15.27 -9.61 -3.75
CA PHE A 126 -15.53 -8.71 -4.88
C PHE A 126 -16.86 -8.99 -5.58
N LYS A 127 -17.18 -10.27 -5.80
CA LYS A 127 -18.43 -10.70 -6.43
C LYS A 127 -19.64 -10.36 -5.55
N GLU A 128 -19.52 -10.59 -4.25
CA GLU A 128 -20.61 -10.39 -3.29
C GLU A 128 -20.91 -8.91 -3.03
N ALA A 129 -19.92 -8.02 -3.05
CA ALA A 129 -20.10 -6.59 -2.76
C ALA A 129 -21.00 -5.84 -3.79
N CYS A 130 -21.62 -6.59 -4.72
CA CYS A 130 -22.10 -6.17 -6.04
C CYS A 130 -20.96 -5.54 -6.85
N CYS A 131 -20.96 -5.79 -8.16
CA CYS A 131 -19.94 -5.29 -9.08
C CYS A 131 -19.60 -3.85 -8.70
N ILE A 132 -18.37 -3.63 -8.21
CA ILE A 132 -17.78 -2.30 -8.12
C ILE A 132 -18.20 -1.59 -9.41
N ASP A 133 -18.82 -0.42 -9.26
CA ASP A 133 -19.33 0.36 -10.39
C ASP A 133 -18.34 0.22 -11.55
N ALA A 134 -18.79 -0.19 -12.73
CA ALA A 134 -17.89 -0.50 -13.86
C ALA A 134 -16.98 0.68 -14.23
N THR A 135 -17.31 1.89 -13.77
CA THR A 135 -16.50 3.10 -13.90
C THR A 135 -15.32 3.18 -12.92
N LYS A 136 -15.33 2.41 -11.83
CA LYS A 136 -14.29 2.38 -10.81
C LYS A 136 -13.21 1.36 -11.14
N ARG A 137 -11.96 1.82 -11.09
CA ARG A 137 -10.78 1.00 -11.34
C ARG A 137 -10.51 0.06 -10.16
N VAL A 138 -10.24 -1.21 -10.43
CA VAL A 138 -9.87 -2.20 -9.41
C VAL A 138 -8.49 -2.74 -9.73
N MET A 139 -7.58 -2.56 -8.78
CA MET A 139 -6.20 -3.06 -8.86
C MET A 139 -5.95 -4.07 -7.75
N ILE A 140 -5.32 -5.19 -8.08
CA ILE A 140 -4.88 -6.20 -7.12
C ILE A 140 -3.36 -6.23 -7.13
N GLN A 141 -2.76 -6.01 -5.95
CA GLN A 141 -1.33 -5.92 -5.77
C GLN A 141 -0.79 -7.10 -4.96
N SER A 142 0.35 -7.65 -5.38
CA SER A 142 1.12 -8.62 -4.59
C SER A 142 2.59 -8.59 -5.01
N SER A 143 3.48 -9.05 -4.12
CA SER A 143 4.88 -9.32 -4.44
C SER A 143 5.12 -10.75 -4.96
N ASN A 144 4.09 -11.60 -4.97
CA ASN A 144 4.21 -13.00 -5.40
C ASN A 144 3.65 -13.19 -6.83
N SER A 145 4.53 -13.42 -7.81
CA SER A 145 4.12 -13.52 -9.22
C SER A 145 3.17 -14.70 -9.53
N PRO A 146 3.34 -15.93 -8.99
CA PRO A 146 2.32 -16.98 -9.13
C PRO A 146 0.92 -16.56 -8.66
N VAL A 147 0.83 -15.84 -7.54
CA VAL A 147 -0.45 -15.34 -7.00
C VAL A 147 -1.09 -14.34 -7.96
N LEU A 148 -0.29 -13.45 -8.55
CA LEU A 148 -0.76 -12.50 -9.55
C LEU A 148 -1.27 -13.19 -10.82
N VAL A 149 -0.59 -14.24 -11.28
CA VAL A 149 -1.05 -15.08 -12.40
C VAL A 149 -2.40 -15.73 -12.08
N ASP A 150 -2.60 -16.22 -10.86
CA ASP A 150 -3.88 -16.81 -10.43
C ASP A 150 -5.02 -15.80 -10.45
N PHE A 151 -4.79 -14.55 -9.99
CA PHE A 151 -5.77 -13.48 -10.07
C PHE A 151 -6.07 -13.07 -11.53
N LYS A 152 -5.04 -12.95 -12.37
CA LYS A 152 -5.17 -12.58 -13.78
C LYS A 152 -6.03 -13.58 -14.57
N LYS A 153 -5.94 -14.87 -14.23
CA LYS A 153 -6.73 -15.93 -14.88
C LYS A 153 -8.21 -15.94 -14.47
N GLN A 154 -8.52 -15.42 -13.28
CA GLN A 154 -9.83 -15.57 -12.65
C GLN A 154 -10.61 -14.26 -12.53
N SER A 155 -10.02 -13.13 -12.94
CA SER A 155 -10.65 -11.82 -12.82
C SER A 155 -10.25 -10.86 -13.94
N PRO A 156 -11.08 -9.86 -14.26
CA PRO A 156 -10.76 -8.81 -15.23
C PRO A 156 -9.99 -7.63 -14.59
N TYR A 157 -9.55 -7.77 -13.34
CA TYR A 157 -8.94 -6.67 -12.59
C TYR A 157 -7.49 -6.44 -13.01
N GLU A 158 -7.04 -5.20 -12.84
CA GLU A 158 -5.67 -4.84 -13.15
C GLU A 158 -4.71 -5.44 -12.11
N ILE A 159 -3.64 -6.03 -12.61
CA ILE A 159 -2.69 -6.78 -11.79
C ILE A 159 -1.43 -5.95 -11.57
N VAL A 160 -1.09 -5.70 -10.32
CA VAL A 160 0.01 -4.79 -9.94
C VAL A 160 1.11 -5.56 -9.22
N TYR A 161 2.30 -5.59 -9.80
CA TYR A 161 3.45 -6.26 -9.17
C TYR A 161 4.18 -5.32 -8.21
N GLN A 162 4.27 -5.72 -6.95
CA GLN A 162 5.04 -5.01 -5.95
C GLN A 162 6.48 -5.54 -5.94
N VAL A 163 7.43 -4.67 -6.28
CA VAL A 163 8.86 -4.93 -6.07
C VAL A 163 9.19 -4.62 -4.62
N GLU A 164 9.67 -5.61 -3.87
CA GLU A 164 10.01 -5.46 -2.46
C GLU A 164 11.38 -4.80 -2.25
N GLU A 165 12.31 -5.06 -3.16
CA GLU A 165 13.67 -4.56 -3.08
C GLU A 165 13.83 -3.14 -3.66
N ASN A 166 14.81 -2.42 -3.13
CA ASN A 166 15.22 -1.13 -3.70
C ASN A 166 16.12 -1.37 -4.91
N VAL A 167 15.50 -1.47 -6.08
CA VAL A 167 16.18 -1.64 -7.37
C VAL A 167 16.34 -0.30 -8.06
N GLY A 168 17.57 0.05 -8.48
CA GLY A 168 17.81 1.26 -9.28
C GLY A 168 17.81 0.99 -10.79
N ASP A 169 17.86 -0.27 -11.19
CA ASP A 169 17.87 -0.66 -12.59
C ASP A 169 17.22 -2.03 -12.78
N ILE A 170 16.82 -2.33 -14.02
CA ILE A 170 16.25 -3.60 -14.43
C ILE A 170 16.68 -3.91 -15.87
N VAL A 171 16.91 -5.19 -16.16
CA VAL A 171 17.23 -5.66 -17.51
C VAL A 171 15.95 -5.88 -18.32
N ASP A 172 16.00 -5.59 -19.62
CA ASP A 172 14.85 -5.65 -20.53
C ASP A 172 14.11 -7.01 -20.47
N SER A 173 14.85 -8.11 -20.42
CA SER A 173 14.27 -9.46 -20.32
C SER A 173 13.42 -9.65 -19.06
N ALA A 174 13.82 -9.05 -17.94
CA ALA A 174 13.03 -9.12 -16.70
C ALA A 174 11.75 -8.29 -16.80
N ILE A 175 11.78 -7.14 -17.49
CA ILE A 175 10.57 -6.34 -17.75
C ILE A 175 9.59 -7.11 -18.62
N GLU A 176 10.09 -7.80 -19.66
CA GLU A 176 9.27 -8.67 -20.50
C GLU A 176 8.62 -9.81 -19.71
N GLU A 177 9.31 -10.38 -18.73
CA GLU A 177 8.72 -11.39 -17.84
C GLU A 177 7.64 -10.81 -16.95
N ILE A 178 7.86 -9.63 -16.35
CA ILE A 178 6.87 -8.95 -15.52
C ILE A 178 5.58 -8.68 -16.30
N LYS A 179 5.69 -8.23 -17.55
CA LYS A 179 4.53 -7.95 -18.41
C LYS A 179 3.66 -9.16 -18.71
N LYS A 180 4.19 -10.39 -18.59
CA LYS A 180 3.39 -11.61 -18.77
C LYS A 180 2.31 -11.74 -17.68
N PHE A 181 2.57 -11.22 -16.48
CA PHE A 181 1.69 -11.41 -15.32
C PHE A 181 1.17 -10.13 -14.68
N ALA A 182 1.78 -8.96 -14.93
CA ALA A 182 1.38 -7.69 -14.34
C ALA A 182 1.14 -6.62 -15.41
N ASP A 183 0.19 -5.74 -15.11
CA ASP A 183 -0.23 -4.61 -15.94
C ASP A 183 0.41 -3.29 -15.46
N ALA A 184 0.87 -3.25 -14.20
CA ALA A 184 1.64 -2.15 -13.63
C ALA A 184 2.60 -2.65 -12.53
N VAL A 185 3.52 -1.78 -12.11
CA VAL A 185 4.45 -2.07 -11.01
C VAL A 185 4.38 -1.02 -9.91
N VAL A 186 4.59 -1.47 -8.68
CA VAL A 186 4.76 -0.63 -7.50
C VAL A 186 6.17 -0.80 -6.97
N VAL A 187 6.90 0.30 -6.84
CA VAL A 187 8.29 0.31 -6.37
C VAL A 187 8.44 1.26 -5.17
N SER A 188 9.55 1.13 -4.44
CA SER A 188 9.81 2.03 -3.32
C SER A 188 10.27 3.41 -3.81
N ARG A 189 10.13 4.44 -2.95
CA ARG A 189 10.73 5.77 -3.17
C ARG A 189 12.23 5.70 -3.50
N ARG A 190 12.95 4.76 -2.87
CA ARG A 190 14.40 4.58 -3.06
C ARG A 190 14.78 3.94 -4.39
N SER A 191 13.85 3.23 -5.02
CA SER A 191 14.06 2.66 -6.35
C SER A 191 14.07 3.71 -7.45
N VAL A 192 13.45 4.88 -7.23
CA VAL A 192 13.41 5.99 -8.20
C VAL A 192 14.47 7.04 -7.92
N TYR A 193 14.63 7.45 -6.65
CA TYR A 193 15.73 8.30 -6.23
C TYR A 193 16.48 7.59 -5.11
N SER A 194 17.74 7.25 -5.39
CA SER A 194 18.59 6.59 -4.39
C SER A 194 18.92 7.56 -3.26
N THR A 195 19.07 7.05 -2.04
CA THR A 195 19.37 7.88 -0.86
C THR A 195 20.62 7.42 -0.14
N SER A 196 21.48 8.36 0.27
CA SER A 196 22.65 8.12 1.12
C SER A 196 22.72 9.17 2.22
N ASN A 197 22.86 8.75 3.48
CA ASN A 197 22.96 9.65 4.64
C ASN A 197 21.87 10.75 4.67
N PHE A 198 20.62 10.40 4.37
CA PHE A 198 19.47 11.31 4.28
C PHE A 198 19.46 12.27 3.08
N PHE A 199 20.41 12.17 2.16
CA PHE A 199 20.44 12.93 0.91
C PHE A 199 20.09 12.07 -0.29
N LEU A 200 19.61 12.71 -1.36
CA LEU A 200 19.46 12.09 -2.67
C LEU A 200 20.84 11.88 -3.30
N SER A 201 21.12 10.66 -3.73
CA SER A 201 22.32 10.33 -4.51
C SER A 201 22.09 10.55 -6.01
N GLY A 202 20.83 10.64 -6.45
CA GLY A 202 20.46 10.83 -7.84
C GLY A 202 19.21 10.04 -8.24
N GLN A 203 18.62 10.43 -9.38
CA GLN A 203 17.54 9.69 -10.02
C GLN A 203 18.10 8.43 -10.70
N THR A 204 17.35 7.33 -10.61
CA THR A 204 17.69 6.06 -11.26
C THR A 204 17.07 5.97 -12.67
N HIS A 205 17.49 5.00 -13.46
CA HIS A 205 16.95 4.76 -14.81
C HIS A 205 15.72 3.83 -14.82
N LEU A 206 15.26 3.40 -13.65
CA LEU A 206 14.21 2.39 -13.52
C LEU A 206 12.90 2.83 -14.19
N VAL A 207 12.43 4.04 -13.87
CA VAL A 207 11.14 4.55 -14.37
C VAL A 207 11.16 4.69 -15.90
N GLU A 208 12.23 5.28 -16.43
CA GLU A 208 12.42 5.47 -17.86
C GLU A 208 12.39 4.12 -18.62
N LYS A 209 13.09 3.09 -18.10
CA LYS A 209 13.10 1.76 -18.69
C LYS A 209 11.74 1.08 -18.64
N LEU A 210 11.03 1.15 -17.52
CA LEU A 210 9.69 0.55 -17.40
C LEU A 210 8.70 1.22 -18.36
N HIS A 211 8.78 2.54 -18.53
CA HIS A 211 7.96 3.27 -19.50
C HIS A 211 8.25 2.92 -20.95
N LYS A 212 9.52 2.65 -21.33
CA LYS A 212 9.85 2.17 -22.69
C LYS A 212 9.11 0.87 -23.06
N PHE A 213 8.76 0.07 -22.06
CA PHE A 213 7.98 -1.16 -22.22
C PHE A 213 6.48 -0.95 -21.99
N ASN A 214 5.99 0.29 -21.88
CA ASN A 214 4.60 0.66 -21.57
C ASN A 214 4.12 0.06 -20.24
N LEU A 215 4.99 -0.04 -19.23
CA LEU A 215 4.64 -0.54 -17.91
C LEU A 215 4.48 0.64 -16.93
N PRO A 216 3.27 0.97 -16.48
CA PRO A 216 3.04 2.05 -15.52
C PRO A 216 3.73 1.80 -14.18
N VAL A 217 4.27 2.86 -13.59
CA VAL A 217 5.04 2.82 -12.34
C VAL A 217 4.33 3.63 -11.26
N TYR A 218 3.98 2.97 -10.17
CA TYR A 218 3.49 3.57 -8.94
C TYR A 218 4.58 3.54 -7.87
N VAL A 219 4.66 4.58 -7.05
CA VAL A 219 5.71 4.67 -6.03
C VAL A 219 5.10 4.69 -4.63
N LYS A 220 5.67 3.88 -3.73
CA LYS A 220 5.27 3.80 -2.33
C LYS A 220 6.45 3.98 -1.37
N THR A 221 6.26 4.34 -0.11
CA THR A 221 5.10 5.02 0.47
C THR A 221 5.54 6.42 0.85
N PHE A 222 4.77 7.42 0.42
CA PHE A 222 4.99 8.82 0.79
C PHE A 222 4.34 9.12 2.14
N ARG A 223 5.00 9.98 2.89
CA ARG A 223 4.58 10.41 4.23
C ARG A 223 4.88 11.89 4.38
N ASN A 224 4.19 12.56 5.31
CA ASN A 224 4.36 13.99 5.55
C ASN A 224 5.13 14.31 6.83
N GLU A 225 5.60 13.31 7.59
CA GLU A 225 6.45 13.61 8.74
C GLU A 225 7.81 14.11 8.27
N PHE A 226 8.30 15.21 8.86
CA PHE A 226 9.52 15.91 8.44
C PHE A 226 10.80 15.04 8.41
N VAL A 227 10.79 13.91 9.13
CA VAL A 227 11.89 12.94 9.20
C VAL A 227 11.83 11.89 8.10
N SER A 228 10.76 11.88 7.29
CA SER A 228 10.48 10.83 6.32
C SER A 228 11.07 11.09 4.94
N GLN A 229 11.31 12.36 4.61
CA GLN A 229 11.87 12.79 3.34
C GLN A 229 13.39 12.98 3.44
N PRO A 230 14.13 12.69 2.36
CA PRO A 230 15.48 13.20 2.17
C PRO A 230 15.55 14.73 2.30
N TRP A 231 16.67 15.25 2.80
CA TRP A 231 16.83 16.68 3.08
C TRP A 231 16.81 17.56 1.83
N ASP A 232 17.13 17.00 0.66
CA ASP A 232 17.04 17.69 -0.64
C ASP A 232 15.61 18.12 -0.99
N PHE A 233 14.59 17.49 -0.38
CA PHE A 233 13.20 17.91 -0.51
C PHE A 233 12.79 18.96 0.53
N PHE A 234 13.74 19.52 1.29
CA PHE A 234 13.48 20.50 2.36
C PHE A 234 12.50 20.00 3.43
N SER A 235 12.45 18.67 3.64
CA SER A 235 11.45 18.02 4.49
C SER A 235 9.98 18.33 4.10
N ASP A 236 9.75 18.70 2.84
CA ASP A 236 8.43 19.04 2.31
C ASP A 236 7.87 17.89 1.45
N ALA A 237 6.71 17.37 1.84
CA ALA A 237 6.07 16.24 1.18
C ALA A 237 5.50 16.59 -0.20
N THR A 238 5.12 17.85 -0.43
CA THR A 238 4.63 18.33 -1.73
C THR A 238 5.79 18.46 -2.71
N VAL A 239 6.92 19.02 -2.28
CA VAL A 239 8.17 19.07 -3.06
C VAL A 239 8.62 17.66 -3.42
N GLU A 240 8.62 16.74 -2.46
CA GLU A 240 8.95 15.35 -2.71
C GLU A 240 8.02 14.76 -3.78
N ILE A 241 6.69 14.76 -3.57
CA ILE A 241 5.77 14.15 -4.53
C ILE A 241 5.87 14.78 -5.93
N ASN A 242 5.99 16.11 -6.01
CA ASN A 242 6.16 16.79 -7.29
C ASN A 242 7.45 16.35 -7.99
N THR A 243 8.53 16.08 -7.25
CA THR A 243 9.78 15.58 -7.82
C THR A 243 9.63 14.17 -8.41
N TYR A 244 8.80 13.32 -7.81
CA TYR A 244 8.51 11.99 -8.36
C TYR A 244 7.53 12.05 -9.54
N VAL A 245 6.46 12.85 -9.44
CA VAL A 245 5.41 12.92 -10.47
C VAL A 245 5.87 13.73 -11.68
N ALA A 246 6.34 14.96 -11.48
CA ALA A 246 6.74 15.85 -12.58
C ALA A 246 8.21 15.65 -13.00
N GLY A 247 9.10 15.31 -12.06
CA GLY A 247 10.51 15.07 -12.35
C GLY A 247 10.76 13.68 -12.93
N ALA A 248 10.46 12.63 -12.15
CA ALA A 248 10.69 11.25 -12.58
C ALA A 248 9.58 10.69 -13.50
N GLY A 249 8.42 11.35 -13.58
CA GLY A 249 7.33 10.97 -14.49
C GLY A 249 6.48 9.80 -14.00
N VAL A 250 6.49 9.46 -12.71
CA VAL A 250 5.76 8.28 -12.22
C VAL A 250 4.24 8.41 -12.41
N ASN A 251 3.56 7.29 -12.66
CA ASN A 251 2.14 7.26 -13.00
C ASN A 251 1.22 7.47 -11.80
N GLY A 252 1.73 7.29 -10.59
CA GLY A 252 1.01 7.60 -9.36
C GLY A 252 1.82 7.34 -8.10
N THR A 253 1.30 7.82 -6.98
CA THR A 253 1.93 7.72 -5.66
C THR A 253 0.99 7.08 -4.66
N ILE A 254 1.51 6.21 -3.81
CA ILE A 254 0.82 5.66 -2.65
C ILE A 254 1.29 6.45 -1.42
N THR A 255 0.37 7.18 -0.79
CA THR A 255 0.63 8.09 0.33
C THR A 255 -0.20 7.70 1.55
N GLU A 256 0.36 7.88 2.74
CA GLU A 256 -0.34 7.74 4.03
C GLU A 256 -0.99 9.06 4.50
N CYS A 257 -0.90 10.10 3.70
CA CYS A 257 -1.36 11.44 4.06
C CYS A 257 -2.23 12.02 2.92
N GLU A 258 -3.33 12.68 3.28
CA GLU A 258 -4.01 13.58 2.35
C GLU A 258 -3.11 14.79 2.12
N ILE A 259 -2.71 15.00 0.87
CA ILE A 259 -1.98 16.19 0.48
C ILE A 259 -2.98 17.09 -0.23
N GLN A 260 -3.14 18.29 0.30
CA GLN A 260 -3.94 19.31 -0.35
C GLN A 260 -3.39 19.47 -1.77
N LYS A 261 -4.24 19.29 -2.77
CA LYS A 261 -3.94 19.70 -4.13
C LYS A 261 -3.85 21.21 -4.14
N GLU A 262 -2.75 21.78 -3.67
CA GLU A 262 -2.47 23.17 -3.99
C GLU A 262 -2.23 23.23 -5.50
N PRO A 263 -2.95 24.10 -6.22
CA PRO A 263 -2.61 24.37 -7.60
C PRO A 263 -1.19 24.90 -7.60
N VAL A 264 -0.27 24.15 -8.19
CA VAL A 264 1.06 24.65 -8.53
C VAL A 264 0.85 25.99 -9.20
N LEU A 265 1.36 27.06 -8.58
CA LEU A 265 1.40 28.39 -9.18
C LEU A 265 2.07 28.23 -10.54
N ASP A 266 1.27 28.37 -11.60
CA ASP A 266 1.75 28.46 -12.96
C ASP A 266 2.84 29.55 -13.01
N PRO A 267 4.11 29.22 -13.26
CA PRO A 267 5.19 30.19 -13.29
C PRO A 267 4.99 31.27 -14.35
N GLN A 268 4.05 31.07 -15.29
CA GLN A 268 3.72 32.02 -16.35
C GLN A 268 2.51 32.92 -16.04
N ARG A 269 1.85 32.78 -14.88
CA ARG A 269 0.73 33.66 -14.52
C ARG A 269 1.24 34.86 -13.70
N PRO A 270 1.26 36.10 -14.24
CA PRO A 270 1.66 37.26 -13.46
C PRO A 270 0.70 37.48 -12.29
N PRO A 271 1.18 37.94 -11.12
CA PRO A 271 0.34 38.18 -9.96
C PRO A 271 -0.66 39.30 -10.26
N SER A 272 -1.95 38.99 -10.11
CA SER A 272 -3.02 39.99 -10.17
C SER A 272 -2.97 40.87 -8.92
N LEU A 273 -2.39 42.06 -9.05
CA LEU A 273 -2.53 43.14 -8.08
C LEU A 273 -3.97 43.65 -8.11
N HIS A 274 -4.78 43.24 -7.14
CA HIS A 274 -5.99 43.98 -6.80
C HIS A 274 -5.65 44.99 -5.71
N ALA A 275 -5.39 46.23 -6.13
CA ALA A 275 -5.45 47.39 -5.24
C ALA A 275 -6.93 47.70 -4.96
N SER A 276 -7.32 47.70 -3.69
CA SER A 276 -8.62 48.19 -3.24
C SER A 276 -8.44 49.66 -2.82
N GLY A 277 -9.13 50.56 -3.51
CA GLY A 277 -9.51 51.88 -2.98
C GLY A 277 -10.89 51.80 -2.34
#